data_AF-A0A374DXN3-F1
#
_entry.id   AF-A0A374DXN3-F1
#
_cell.length_a   1.000
_cell.length_b   1.000
_cell.length_c   1.000
_cell.angle_alpha   90.00
_cell.angle_beta   90.00
_cell.angle_gamma   90.00
#
_symmetry.space_group_name_H-M   'P 1'
#
loop_
_entity.id
_entity.type
_entity.pdbx_description
1 polymer ?
#
loop_
_entity_poly.entity_id
_entity_poly.type
_entity_poly.pdbx_seq_one_letter_code
_entity_poly.pdbx_strand_id
1 'polypeptide(L)'
;CDLNKSIINIGFAGAVLLTTVLAFTSSAYTDLATDKSYSVFESLFTLDKNILRTDPMLSSVLVFRNGLSGYITMFLPIVVAFPFMVSFCAERNNGLMRFTISRTGKLRYYLSKFISALISGGFAVMLGIAVYGIACAVLFQPLSEFDVSADQLQYIMQDSTGKTIIKMLAVAFAYGAVSTLPAFFLSSFCKNPYIITCLP
;
A
#
# COMPACT_ATOMS: atom_id res chain seq x y z
N CYS A 1 -2.29 19.75 -13.50
CA CYS A 1 -3.71 19.39 -13.47
C CYS A 1 -3.95 17.87 -13.49
N ASP A 2 -3.18 17.09 -14.27
CA ASP A 2 -3.38 15.63 -14.34
C ASP A 2 -3.18 14.88 -13.01
N LEU A 3 -2.22 15.31 -12.18
CA LEU A 3 -1.98 14.70 -10.88
C LEU A 3 -3.15 14.89 -9.91
N ASN A 4 -3.70 16.12 -9.82
CA ASN A 4 -4.86 16.41 -8.98
C ASN A 4 -6.10 15.61 -9.42
N LYS A 5 -6.27 15.43 -10.73
CA LYS A 5 -7.36 14.64 -11.31
C LYS A 5 -7.20 13.14 -11.04
N SER A 6 -5.96 12.65 -10.93
CA SER A 6 -5.66 11.26 -10.58
C SER A 6 -5.83 10.97 -9.10
N ILE A 7 -5.48 11.92 -8.22
CA ILE A 7 -5.58 11.78 -6.74
C ILE A 7 -7.03 11.91 -6.25
N ILE A 8 -7.86 12.75 -6.86
CA ILE A 8 -9.28 12.94 -6.49
C ILE A 8 -10.19 11.88 -7.16
N ASN A 9 -9.61 10.88 -7.85
CA ASN A 9 -10.37 9.92 -8.62
C ASN A 9 -10.99 8.82 -7.75
N ILE A 10 -12.18 8.30 -8.13
CA ILE A 10 -12.82 7.17 -7.45
C ILE A 10 -11.91 5.93 -7.44
N GLY A 11 -11.10 5.76 -8.48
CA GLY A 11 -10.10 4.69 -8.57
C GLY A 11 -8.95 4.83 -7.56
N PHE A 12 -8.60 6.05 -7.17
CA PHE A 12 -7.60 6.30 -6.13
C PHE A 12 -8.17 5.94 -4.75
N ALA A 13 -9.39 6.39 -4.44
CA ALA A 13 -10.07 6.01 -3.20
C ALA A 13 -10.26 4.48 -3.10
N GLY A 14 -10.66 3.82 -4.19
CA GLY A 14 -10.78 2.37 -4.27
C GLY A 14 -9.45 1.64 -4.02
N ALA A 15 -8.35 2.14 -4.59
CA ALA A 15 -7.02 1.56 -4.34
C ALA A 15 -6.54 1.75 -2.90
N VAL A 16 -6.80 2.91 -2.29
CA VAL A 16 -6.51 3.15 -0.87
C VAL A 16 -7.31 2.19 0.02
N LEU A 17 -8.61 1.99 -0.25
CA LEU A 17 -9.44 1.05 0.51
C LEU A 17 -9.02 -0.41 0.30
N LEU A 18 -8.63 -0.81 -0.92
CA LEU A 18 -8.16 -2.17 -1.17
C LEU A 18 -6.81 -2.43 -0.48
N THR A 19 -5.89 -1.46 -0.54
CA THR A 19 -4.59 -1.59 0.14
C THR A 19 -4.73 -1.66 1.66
N THR A 20 -5.65 -0.91 2.27
CA THR A 20 -5.91 -1.03 3.72
C THR A 20 -6.45 -2.41 4.07
N VAL A 21 -7.46 -2.91 3.35
CA VAL A 21 -8.07 -4.23 3.61
C VAL A 21 -7.05 -5.36 3.44
N LEU A 22 -6.21 -5.29 2.40
CA LEU A 22 -5.12 -6.26 2.19
C LEU A 22 -4.06 -6.18 3.30
N ALA A 23 -3.74 -4.99 3.80
CA ALA A 23 -2.79 -4.81 4.89
C ALA A 23 -3.29 -5.45 6.20
N PHE A 24 -4.60 -5.41 6.48
CA PHE A 24 -5.19 -6.14 7.60
C PHE A 24 -5.18 -7.67 7.45
N THR A 25 -5.00 -8.17 6.23
CA THR A 25 -4.86 -9.61 5.98
C THR A 25 -3.42 -10.09 6.21
N SER A 26 -2.46 -9.16 6.39
CA SER A 26 -1.07 -9.52 6.71
C SER A 26 -0.97 -10.34 8.00
N SER A 27 0.04 -11.21 8.07
CA SER A 27 0.30 -12.06 9.24
C SER A 27 0.77 -11.19 10.41
N ALA A 28 0.02 -11.21 11.51
CA ALA A 28 0.31 -10.46 12.72
C ALA A 28 1.06 -11.30 13.77
N TYR A 29 0.75 -12.60 13.86
CA TYR A 29 1.27 -13.48 14.91
C TYR A 29 1.51 -14.88 14.38
N THR A 30 2.66 -15.48 14.69
CA THR A 30 2.96 -16.88 14.40
C THR A 30 3.11 -17.61 15.72
N ASP A 31 2.16 -18.50 16.02
CA ASP A 31 2.17 -19.26 17.27
C ASP A 31 3.18 -20.40 17.18
N LEU A 32 4.23 -20.32 18.00
CA LEU A 32 5.39 -21.23 17.96
C LEU A 32 5.05 -22.67 18.38
N ALA A 33 3.93 -22.88 19.08
CA ALA A 33 3.48 -24.20 19.52
C ALA A 33 2.66 -24.95 18.45
N THR A 34 2.00 -24.21 17.55
CA THR A 34 1.05 -24.77 16.57
C THR A 34 1.47 -24.53 15.11
N ASP A 35 2.54 -23.75 14.89
CA ASP A 35 3.04 -23.29 13.58
C ASP A 35 1.97 -22.58 12.73
N LYS A 36 0.95 -22.00 13.38
CA LYS A 36 -0.14 -21.29 12.72
C LYS A 36 0.13 -19.79 12.70
N SER A 37 0.07 -19.21 11.50
CA SER A 37 0.15 -17.77 11.26
C SER A 37 -1.26 -17.17 11.28
N TYR A 38 -1.54 -16.31 12.24
CA TYR A 38 -2.79 -15.57 12.37
C TYR A 38 -2.68 -14.19 11.72
N SER A 39 -3.66 -13.84 10.87
CA SER A 39 -3.75 -12.49 10.28
C SER A 39 -4.16 -11.44 11.33
N VAL A 40 -3.95 -10.15 11.07
CA VAL A 40 -4.37 -9.06 11.99
C VAL A 40 -5.87 -9.15 12.31
N PHE A 41 -6.71 -9.44 11.32
CA PHE A 41 -8.14 -9.67 11.52
C PHE A 41 -8.43 -10.87 12.42
N GLU A 42 -7.75 -12.00 12.18
CA GLU A 42 -7.97 -13.22 12.94
C GLU A 42 -7.46 -13.08 14.37
N SER A 43 -6.35 -12.37 14.56
CA SER A 43 -5.82 -12.00 15.87
C SER A 43 -6.82 -11.13 16.65
N LEU A 44 -7.51 -10.20 15.98
CA LEU A 44 -8.52 -9.36 16.64
C LEU A 44 -9.78 -10.13 17.08
N PHE A 45 -10.20 -11.13 16.30
CA PHE A 45 -11.45 -11.87 16.55
C PHE A 45 -11.28 -13.16 17.35
N THR A 46 -10.12 -13.81 17.27
CA THR A 46 -9.87 -15.14 17.86
C THR A 46 -9.06 -15.07 19.15
N LEU A 47 -8.16 -14.10 19.32
CA LEU A 47 -7.38 -13.98 20.56
C LEU A 47 -8.16 -13.24 21.65
N ASP A 48 -8.09 -13.78 22.86
CA ASP A 48 -8.65 -13.14 24.05
C ASP A 48 -7.89 -11.84 24.37
N LYS A 49 -8.60 -10.79 24.83
CA LYS A 49 -8.05 -9.44 25.05
C LYS A 49 -6.84 -9.42 26.00
N ASN A 50 -6.67 -10.47 26.80
CA ASN A 50 -5.57 -10.63 27.75
C ASN A 50 -4.27 -11.12 27.09
N ILE A 51 -4.35 -11.98 26.06
CA ILE A 51 -3.15 -12.48 25.34
C ILE A 51 -2.61 -11.39 24.40
N LEU A 52 -3.52 -10.64 23.76
CA LEU A 52 -3.23 -9.44 22.97
C LEU A 52 -2.43 -8.37 23.74
N ARG A 53 -2.54 -8.35 25.07
CA ARG A 53 -1.90 -7.39 25.98
C ARG A 53 -0.64 -7.89 26.66
N THR A 54 -0.31 -9.18 26.51
CA THR A 54 0.81 -9.81 27.21
C THR A 54 1.97 -10.11 26.27
N ASP A 55 1.70 -10.38 24.98
CA ASP A 55 2.74 -10.74 24.01
C ASP A 55 3.39 -9.51 23.34
N PRO A 56 4.70 -9.25 23.56
CA PRO A 56 5.41 -8.12 22.95
C PRO A 56 5.55 -8.24 21.42
N MET A 57 5.36 -9.45 20.87
CA MET A 57 5.31 -9.72 19.42
C MET A 57 4.08 -9.08 18.73
N LEU A 58 3.05 -8.73 19.50
CA LEU A 58 1.78 -8.24 18.98
C LEU A 58 1.66 -6.70 19.07
N SER A 59 2.74 -6.02 19.42
CA SER A 59 2.72 -4.56 19.57
C SER A 59 2.49 -3.84 18.24
N SER A 60 1.82 -2.68 18.31
CA SER A 60 1.37 -1.89 17.15
C SER A 60 2.50 -1.59 16.15
N VAL A 61 3.74 -1.39 16.63
CA VAL A 61 4.91 -1.09 15.78
C VAL A 61 5.40 -2.31 15.01
N LEU A 62 5.34 -3.50 15.62
CA LEU A 62 5.80 -4.74 15.00
C LEU A 62 4.76 -5.27 14.00
N VAL A 63 3.49 -5.20 14.37
CA VAL A 63 2.36 -5.48 13.46
C VAL A 63 2.36 -4.51 12.28
N PHE A 64 2.71 -3.25 12.51
CA PHE A 64 2.90 -2.28 11.43
C PHE A 64 4.06 -2.67 10.53
N ARG A 65 5.23 -3.05 11.08
CA ARG A 65 6.41 -3.49 10.32
C ARG A 65 6.13 -4.71 9.45
N ASN A 66 5.23 -5.61 9.87
CA ASN A 66 4.85 -6.78 9.08
C ASN A 66 3.72 -6.49 8.07
N GLY A 67 3.14 -5.28 8.06
CA GLY A 67 2.00 -4.92 7.20
C GLY A 67 2.28 -4.95 5.70
N LEU A 68 3.55 -4.87 5.27
CA LEU A 68 3.96 -5.03 3.86
C LEU A 68 4.28 -6.48 3.47
N SER A 69 4.08 -7.45 4.35
CA SER A 69 4.38 -8.86 4.10
C SER A 69 3.14 -9.65 3.66
N GLY A 70 3.35 -10.80 3.03
CA GLY A 70 2.29 -11.72 2.62
C GLY A 70 1.53 -11.25 1.36
N TYR A 71 0.21 -11.42 1.36
CA TYR A 71 -0.66 -11.23 0.20
C TYR A 71 -0.61 -9.84 -0.42
N ILE A 72 -0.32 -8.80 0.37
CA ILE A 72 -0.28 -7.43 -0.15
C ILE A 72 0.74 -7.29 -1.28
N THR A 73 1.89 -7.99 -1.20
CA THR A 73 2.94 -7.97 -2.24
C THR A 73 2.51 -8.64 -3.55
N MET A 74 1.64 -9.64 -3.49
CA MET A 74 1.15 -10.35 -4.67
C MET A 74 0.08 -9.55 -5.41
N PHE A 75 -0.82 -8.90 -4.66
CA PHE A 75 -1.94 -8.14 -5.24
C PHE A 75 -1.60 -6.68 -5.53
N LEU A 76 -0.49 -6.15 -5.00
CA LEU A 76 -0.14 -4.74 -5.14
C LEU A 76 -0.13 -4.26 -6.60
N PRO A 77 0.53 -4.95 -7.55
CA PRO A 77 0.60 -4.48 -8.93
C PRO A 77 -0.78 -4.23 -9.56
N ILE A 78 -1.77 -5.07 -9.22
CA ILE A 78 -3.15 -4.94 -9.68
C ILE A 78 -3.81 -3.73 -9.02
N VAL A 79 -3.64 -3.59 -7.70
CA VAL A 79 -4.26 -2.51 -6.91
C VAL A 79 -3.76 -1.14 -7.37
N VAL A 80 -2.46 -1.03 -7.66
CA VAL A 80 -1.84 0.24 -8.07
C VAL A 80 -2.14 0.58 -9.54
N ALA A 81 -2.53 -0.40 -10.37
CA ALA A 81 -2.97 -0.16 -11.74
C ALA A 81 -4.35 0.53 -11.81
N PHE A 82 -5.23 0.39 -10.81
CA PHE A 82 -6.57 0.98 -10.81
C PHE A 82 -6.60 2.52 -10.94
N PRO A 83 -5.89 3.32 -10.11
CA PRO A 83 -5.92 4.77 -10.23
C PRO A 83 -5.42 5.24 -11.60
N PHE A 84 -4.43 4.55 -12.17
CA PHE A 84 -3.97 4.80 -13.53
C PHE A 84 -5.05 4.47 -14.57
N MET A 85 -5.68 3.29 -14.50
CA MET A 85 -6.68 2.85 -15.47
C MET A 85 -7.88 3.79 -15.50
N VAL A 86 -8.42 4.19 -14.35
CA VAL A 86 -9.60 5.07 -14.31
C VAL A 86 -9.26 6.45 -14.90
N SER A 87 -8.10 7.01 -14.56
CA SER A 87 -7.63 8.28 -15.11
C SER A 87 -7.38 8.20 -16.62
N PHE A 88 -6.86 7.08 -17.11
CA PHE A 88 -6.61 6.85 -18.53
C PHE A 88 -7.90 6.63 -19.34
N CYS A 89 -8.85 5.85 -18.82
CA CYS A 89 -10.16 5.64 -19.43
C CYS A 89 -10.96 6.95 -19.51
N ALA A 90 -10.92 7.77 -18.46
CA ALA A 90 -11.59 9.07 -18.44
C ALA A 90 -11.04 10.01 -19.52
N GLU A 91 -9.73 9.99 -19.79
CA GLU A 91 -9.15 10.85 -20.83
C GLU A 91 -9.46 10.36 -22.25
N ARG A 92 -9.51 9.03 -22.44
CA ARG A 92 -9.90 8.43 -23.71
C ARG A 92 -11.37 8.71 -24.04
N ASN A 93 -12.27 8.54 -23.07
CA ASN A 93 -13.71 8.75 -23.28
C ASN A 93 -14.04 10.22 -23.61
N ASN A 94 -13.27 11.16 -23.05
CA ASN A 94 -13.45 12.59 -23.33
C ASN A 94 -12.80 13.07 -24.64
N GLY A 95 -12.10 12.19 -25.39
CA GLY A 95 -11.43 12.55 -26.65
C GLY A 95 -10.28 13.56 -26.51
N LEU A 96 -9.93 13.95 -25.28
CA LEU A 96 -8.96 15.00 -24.97
C LEU A 96 -7.53 14.63 -25.41
N MET A 97 -7.24 13.34 -25.57
CA MET A 97 -5.91 12.85 -26.00
C MET A 97 -5.43 13.56 -27.27
N ARG A 98 -6.30 13.75 -28.27
CA ARG A 98 -5.89 14.29 -29.58
C ARG A 98 -5.51 15.77 -29.50
N PHE A 99 -6.23 16.55 -28.69
CA PHE A 99 -5.96 17.96 -28.44
C PHE A 99 -4.69 18.17 -27.62
N THR A 100 -4.47 17.35 -26.59
CA THR A 100 -3.29 17.45 -25.72
C THR A 100 -2.00 17.05 -26.46
N ILE A 101 -2.06 15.98 -27.28
CA ILE A 101 -0.89 15.52 -28.07
C ILE A 101 -0.47 16.58 -29.10
N SER A 102 -1.43 17.24 -29.75
CA SER A 102 -1.14 18.26 -30.78
C SER A 102 -0.48 19.51 -30.20
N ARG A 103 -0.73 19.85 -28.94
CA ARG A 103 -0.20 21.08 -28.31
C ARG A 103 1.14 20.89 -27.61
N THR A 104 1.37 19.72 -27.02
CA THR A 104 2.51 19.47 -26.12
C THR A 104 3.61 18.63 -26.79
N GLY A 105 3.27 17.89 -27.85
CA GLY A 105 4.15 16.93 -28.51
C GLY A 105 4.13 15.55 -27.83
N LYS A 106 4.37 14.49 -28.63
CA LYS A 106 4.20 13.09 -28.21
C LYS A 106 5.09 12.72 -27.01
N LEU A 107 6.37 13.08 -27.03
CA LEU A 107 7.35 12.62 -26.03
C LEU A 107 7.11 13.23 -24.64
N ARG A 108 6.81 14.54 -24.58
CA ARG A 108 6.47 15.23 -23.33
C ARG A 108 5.16 14.71 -22.73
N TYR A 109 4.17 14.40 -23.57
CA TYR A 109 2.90 13.82 -23.11
C TYR A 109 3.10 12.47 -22.41
N TYR A 110 3.85 11.55 -23.03
CA TYR A 110 4.11 10.24 -22.44
C TYR A 110 4.91 10.31 -21.13
N LEU A 111 5.95 11.16 -21.07
CA LEU A 111 6.71 11.35 -19.83
C LEU A 111 5.89 11.97 -18.70
N SER A 112 5.08 13.00 -18.99
CA SER A 112 4.20 13.59 -17.98
C SER A 112 3.18 12.59 -17.45
N LYS A 113 2.67 11.69 -18.31
CA LYS A 113 1.77 10.61 -17.90
C LYS A 113 2.46 9.55 -17.06
N PHE A 114 3.66 9.16 -17.44
CA PHE A 114 4.46 8.20 -16.69
C PHE A 114 4.74 8.68 -15.26
N ILE A 115 5.22 9.92 -15.12
CA ILE A 115 5.50 10.51 -13.80
C ILE A 115 4.22 10.65 -12.98
N SER A 116 3.11 11.06 -13.61
CA SER A 116 1.82 11.17 -12.92
C SER A 116 1.30 9.83 -12.44
N ALA A 117 1.44 8.78 -13.24
CA ALA A 117 1.04 7.41 -12.89
C ALA A 117 1.86 6.89 -11.71
N LEU A 118 3.18 7.01 -11.79
CA LEU A 118 4.13 6.56 -10.76
C LEU A 118 3.87 7.25 -9.42
N ILE A 119 3.72 8.58 -9.43
CA ILE A 119 3.42 9.36 -8.23
C ILE A 119 2.06 8.96 -7.66
N SER A 120 1.01 8.87 -8.50
CA SER A 120 -0.33 8.50 -8.02
C SER A 120 -0.39 7.10 -7.43
N GLY A 121 0.35 6.15 -8.00
CA GLY A 121 0.44 4.79 -7.50
C GLY A 121 1.18 4.69 -6.16
N GLY A 122 2.35 5.34 -6.06
CA GLY A 122 3.10 5.40 -4.81
C GLY A 122 2.31 6.07 -3.68
N PHE A 123 1.61 7.18 -3.96
CA PHE A 123 0.77 7.85 -2.95
C PHE A 123 -0.45 7.02 -2.54
N ALA A 124 -1.08 6.28 -3.45
CA ALA A 124 -2.21 5.41 -3.10
C ALA A 124 -1.80 4.35 -2.08
N VAL A 125 -0.66 3.69 -2.28
CA VAL A 125 -0.13 2.67 -1.36
C VAL A 125 0.33 3.29 -0.04
N MET A 126 1.03 4.43 -0.10
CA MET A 126 1.48 5.14 1.10
C MET A 126 0.29 5.53 1.99
N LEU A 127 -0.78 6.10 1.41
CA LEU A 127 -1.97 6.46 2.17
C LEU A 127 -2.70 5.23 2.72
N GLY A 128 -2.80 4.15 1.95
CA GLY A 128 -3.41 2.91 2.42
C GLY A 128 -2.69 2.33 3.63
N ILE A 129 -1.35 2.27 3.58
CA ILE A 129 -0.54 1.80 4.71
C ILE A 129 -0.60 2.78 5.88
N ALA A 130 -0.66 4.10 5.64
CA ALA A 130 -0.84 5.08 6.71
C ALA A 130 -2.17 4.90 7.47
N VAL A 131 -3.28 4.68 6.75
CA VAL A 131 -4.59 4.41 7.35
C VAL A 131 -4.57 3.10 8.13
N TYR A 132 -3.94 2.05 7.59
CA TYR A 132 -3.71 0.80 8.33
C TYR A 132 -2.89 1.02 9.61
N GLY A 133 -1.82 1.81 9.54
CA GLY A 133 -1.00 2.14 10.71
C GLY A 133 -1.77 2.88 11.80
N ILE A 134 -2.64 3.83 11.43
CA ILE A 134 -3.52 4.52 12.38
C ILE A 134 -4.51 3.53 13.00
N ALA A 135 -5.11 2.65 12.21
CA ALA A 135 -6.04 1.66 12.72
C ALA A 135 -5.36 0.67 13.68
N CYS A 136 -4.15 0.21 13.38
CA CYS A 136 -3.35 -0.61 14.29
C CYS A 136 -2.97 0.14 15.57
N ALA A 137 -2.72 1.44 15.51
CA ALA A 137 -2.47 2.26 16.72
C ALA A 137 -3.72 2.42 17.61
N VAL A 138 -4.93 2.37 17.04
CA VAL A 138 -6.19 2.41 17.80
C VAL A 138 -6.54 1.03 18.38
N LEU A 139 -6.25 -0.05 17.64
CA LEU A 139 -6.63 -1.41 18.01
C LEU A 139 -5.64 -2.08 18.97
N PHE A 140 -4.34 -1.74 18.88
CA PHE A 140 -3.28 -2.36 19.67
C PHE A 140 -2.58 -1.33 20.58
N GLN A 141 -2.18 -1.76 21.78
CA GLN A 141 -1.44 -0.90 22.72
C GLN A 141 0.00 -0.65 22.24
N PRO A 142 0.51 0.58 22.41
CA PRO A 142 1.89 0.92 22.08
C PRO A 142 2.87 0.18 22.99
N LEU A 143 4.05 -0.15 22.44
CA LEU A 143 5.16 -0.85 23.13
C LEU A 143 5.56 -0.24 24.48
N SER A 144 5.22 1.03 24.75
CA SER A 144 5.59 1.75 25.97
C SER A 144 4.93 1.25 27.26
N GLU A 145 3.87 0.45 27.16
CA GLU A 145 3.18 -0.13 28.32
C GLU A 145 3.60 -1.58 28.60
N PHE A 146 4.41 -2.18 27.72
CA PHE A 146 4.94 -3.52 27.95
C PHE A 146 6.26 -3.42 28.71
N ASP A 147 6.36 -4.16 29.81
CA ASP A 147 7.55 -4.23 30.67
C ASP A 147 8.61 -5.13 30.02
N VAL A 148 9.16 -4.68 28.88
CA VAL A 148 10.12 -5.44 28.07
C VAL A 148 11.55 -5.04 28.46
N SER A 149 12.39 -6.02 28.75
CA SER A 149 13.82 -5.80 29.02
C SER A 149 14.52 -5.11 27.84
N ALA A 150 15.40 -4.15 28.15
CA ALA A 150 16.06 -3.27 27.17
C ALA A 150 16.78 -4.03 26.04
N ASP A 151 17.26 -5.24 26.33
CA ASP A 151 17.99 -6.10 25.38
C ASP A 151 17.06 -6.72 24.32
N GLN A 152 15.82 -7.08 24.68
CA GLN A 152 14.81 -7.54 23.70
C GLN A 152 14.21 -6.38 22.91
N LEU A 153 14.07 -5.22 23.54
CA LEU A 153 13.59 -4.00 22.89
C LEU A 153 14.59 -3.54 21.81
N GLN A 154 15.90 -3.66 22.05
CA GLN A 154 16.94 -3.34 21.06
C GLN A 154 17.02 -4.35 19.91
N TYR A 155 16.66 -5.62 20.14
CA TYR A 155 16.57 -6.65 19.10
C TYR A 155 15.31 -6.50 18.23
N ILE A 156 14.17 -6.12 18.82
CA ILE A 156 12.88 -5.93 18.14
C ILE A 156 12.80 -4.54 17.46
N MET A 157 13.36 -3.52 18.10
CA MET A 157 13.44 -2.13 17.63
C MET A 157 14.89 -1.68 17.53
N GLN A 158 15.52 -2.00 16.40
CA GLN A 158 16.88 -1.53 16.10
C GLN A 158 16.95 -0.02 15.80
N ASP A 159 15.81 0.66 15.67
CA ASP A 159 15.70 2.09 15.32
C ASP A 159 14.54 2.77 16.08
N SER A 160 14.63 4.09 16.29
CA SER A 160 13.56 4.86 16.97
C SER A 160 12.20 4.65 16.30
N THR A 161 11.11 4.58 17.09
CA THR A 161 9.73 4.32 16.62
C THR A 161 9.34 5.16 15.40
N GLY A 162 9.69 6.45 15.40
CA GLY A 162 9.43 7.35 14.28
C GLY A 162 10.22 7.03 13.01
N LYS A 163 11.48 6.60 13.13
CA LYS A 163 12.32 6.21 11.98
C LYS A 163 11.79 4.96 11.30
N THR A 164 11.31 3.98 12.08
CA THR A 164 10.70 2.76 11.53
C THR A 164 9.43 3.07 10.73
N ILE A 165 8.57 3.97 11.23
CA ILE A 165 7.35 4.38 10.52
C ILE A 165 7.68 5.11 9.20
N ILE A 166 8.63 6.06 9.24
CA ILE A 166 9.05 6.81 8.06
C ILE A 166 9.69 5.86 7.02
N LYS A 167 10.56 4.95 7.46
CA LYS A 167 11.18 3.95 6.59
C LYS A 167 10.12 3.06 5.93
N MET A 168 9.12 2.62 6.68
CA MET A 168 8.04 1.78 6.17
C MET A 168 7.19 2.52 5.12
N LEU A 169 6.84 3.79 5.38
CA LEU A 169 6.12 4.63 4.42
C LEU A 169 6.94 4.89 3.15
N ALA A 170 8.26 5.10 3.28
CA ALA A 170 9.15 5.26 2.14
C ALA A 170 9.24 3.97 1.30
N VAL A 171 9.33 2.81 1.95
CA VAL A 171 9.32 1.49 1.28
C VAL A 171 7.98 1.26 0.58
N ALA A 172 6.86 1.55 1.24
CA ALA A 172 5.51 1.47 0.67
C ALA A 172 5.37 2.34 -0.59
N PHE A 173 5.85 3.58 -0.53
CA PHE A 173 5.84 4.49 -1.67
C PHE A 173 6.70 3.97 -2.83
N ALA A 174 7.94 3.55 -2.54
CA ALA A 174 8.84 3.03 -3.56
C ALA A 174 8.30 1.76 -4.22
N TYR A 175 7.73 0.86 -3.42
CA TYR A 175 7.15 -0.40 -3.90
C TYR A 175 5.88 -0.16 -4.73
N GLY A 176 5.02 0.76 -4.31
CA GLY A 176 3.88 1.23 -5.12
C GLY A 176 4.32 1.89 -6.43
N ALA A 177 5.34 2.75 -6.39
CA ALA A 177 5.88 3.39 -7.58
C ALA A 177 6.46 2.38 -8.59
N VAL A 178 7.29 1.44 -8.13
CA VAL A 178 7.94 0.44 -9.01
C VAL A 178 6.91 -0.55 -9.58
N SER A 179 5.91 -0.94 -8.81
CA SER A 179 4.85 -1.86 -9.28
C SER A 179 3.91 -1.25 -10.32
N THR A 180 3.92 0.07 -10.54
CA THR A 180 3.19 0.69 -11.67
C THR A 180 3.87 0.54 -13.02
N LEU A 181 5.18 0.24 -13.05
CA LEU A 181 5.96 0.20 -14.28
C LEU A 181 5.44 -0.86 -15.27
N PRO A 182 5.17 -2.12 -14.86
CA PRO A 182 4.67 -3.15 -15.76
C PRO A 182 3.31 -2.78 -16.38
N ALA A 183 2.37 -2.30 -15.56
CA ALA A 183 1.06 -1.84 -16.02
C ALA A 183 1.18 -0.69 -17.04
N PHE A 184 2.11 0.23 -16.82
CA PHE A 184 2.39 1.30 -17.78
C PHE A 184 2.98 0.77 -19.09
N PHE A 185 3.96 -0.15 -19.03
CA PHE A 185 4.53 -0.78 -20.22
C PHE A 185 3.46 -1.52 -21.03
N LEU A 186 2.60 -2.29 -20.37
CA LEU A 186 1.49 -2.99 -21.02
C LEU A 186 0.47 -2.03 -21.61
N SER A 187 0.22 -0.87 -20.98
CA SER A 187 -0.65 0.17 -21.56
C SER A 187 -0.11 0.78 -22.86
N SER A 188 1.20 0.67 -23.11
CA SER A 188 1.83 1.11 -24.35
C SER A 188 1.50 0.16 -25.51
N PHE A 189 1.46 -1.16 -25.24
CA PHE A 189 1.20 -2.19 -26.26
C PHE A 189 -0.29 -2.52 -26.41
N CYS A 190 -1.03 -2.53 -25.30
CA CYS A 190 -2.43 -2.92 -25.26
C CYS A 190 -3.33 -1.68 -25.20
N LYS A 191 -4.26 -1.55 -26.16
CA LYS A 191 -5.29 -0.49 -26.11
C LYS A 191 -6.43 -0.81 -25.15
N ASN A 192 -6.65 -2.08 -24.80
CA ASN A 192 -7.80 -2.50 -24.00
C ASN A 192 -7.54 -2.29 -22.49
N PRO A 193 -8.33 -1.46 -21.79
CA PRO A 193 -8.13 -1.18 -20.36
C PRO A 193 -8.19 -2.43 -19.48
N TYR A 194 -9.06 -3.39 -19.79
CA TYR A 194 -9.22 -4.61 -18.99
C TYR A 194 -8.00 -5.53 -19.05
N ILE A 195 -7.30 -5.57 -20.19
CA ILE A 195 -6.07 -6.36 -20.36
C ILE A 195 -4.95 -5.78 -19.49
N ILE A 196 -4.87 -4.46 -19.38
CA ILE A 196 -3.84 -3.76 -18.61
C ILE A 196 -3.98 -4.02 -17.10
N THR A 197 -5.21 -4.21 -16.61
CA THR A 197 -5.44 -4.53 -15.18
C THR A 197 -5.31 -6.00 -14.84
N CYS A 198 -5.58 -6.90 -15.78
CA CYS A 198 -5.56 -8.35 -15.53
C CYS A 198 -4.18 -8.99 -15.73
N LEU A 199 -3.28 -8.31 -16.45
CA LEU A 199 -1.88 -8.70 -16.62
C LEU A 199 -1.02 -7.61 -15.95
N PRO A 200 -0.81 -7.64 -14.64
CA PRO A 200 0.27 -6.87 -14.02
C PRO A 200 1.65 -7.45 -14.35
#